data_AF-A0A845PTH3-F1
#
_entry.id   AF-A0A845PTH3-F1
#
_cell.length_a   1.000
_cell.length_b   1.000
_cell.length_c   1.000
_cell.angle_alpha   90.00
_cell.angle_beta   90.00
_cell.angle_gamma   90.00
#
_symmetry.space_group_name_H-M   'P 1'
#
loop_
_entity.id
_entity.type
_entity.pdbx_description
1 polymer ?
#
loop_
_entity_poly.entity_id
_entity_poly.type
_entity_poly.pdbx_seq_one_letter_code
_entity_poly.pdbx_strand_id
1 'polypeptide(L)'
;SYGDSLRNKIAAKISVSDYYIVDSMPLEICKLIRSCRSTVCRKNYFTSPDKGFCAWQNSVYYGYKLHAVFTTDGIFIDFDVTQASVHDIHY
;
A
#
# COMPACT_ATOMS: atom_id res chain seq x y z
N SER A 1 4.56 8.52 -14.00
CA SER A 1 5.11 7.64 -15.06
C SER A 1 4.09 7.47 -16.19
N TYR A 2 4.47 7.05 -17.40
CA TYR A 2 3.53 6.84 -18.53
C TYR A 2 2.38 5.89 -18.16
N GLY A 3 2.67 4.86 -17.35
CA GLY A 3 1.68 3.93 -16.82
C GLY A 3 0.57 4.59 -15.99
N ASP A 4 0.90 5.58 -15.16
CA ASP A 4 -0.08 6.28 -14.32
C ASP A 4 -1.02 7.13 -15.18
N SER A 5 -0.48 7.76 -16.23
CA SER A 5 -1.31 8.49 -17.21
C SER A 5 -2.26 7.60 -18.00
N LEU A 6 -1.86 6.35 -18.27
CA LEU A 6 -2.71 5.36 -18.94
C LEU A 6 -3.79 4.85 -17.98
N ARG A 7 -3.43 4.55 -16.73
CA ARG A 7 -4.36 4.16 -15.66
C ARG A 7 -5.42 5.24 -15.44
N ASN A 8 -5.02 6.51 -15.33
CA ASN A 8 -5.95 7.63 -15.16
C ASN A 8 -6.88 7.78 -16.36
N LYS A 9 -6.39 7.62 -17.60
CA LYS A 9 -7.24 7.64 -18.81
C LYS A 9 -8.23 6.49 -18.85
N ILE A 10 -7.82 5.30 -18.40
CA ILE A 10 -8.68 4.12 -18.33
C ILE A 10 -9.72 4.31 -17.22
N ALA A 11 -9.32 4.70 -16.01
CA ALA A 11 -10.21 4.98 -14.89
C ALA A 11 -11.28 6.03 -15.27
N ALA A 12 -10.86 7.15 -15.86
CA ALA A 12 -11.77 8.21 -16.32
C ALA A 12 -12.77 7.74 -17.39
N LYS A 13 -12.43 6.68 -18.15
CA LYS A 13 -13.30 6.12 -19.18
C LYS A 13 -14.21 4.99 -18.68
N ILE A 14 -13.81 4.28 -17.61
CA ILE A 14 -14.59 3.17 -17.05
C ILE A 14 -15.63 3.69 -16.06
N SER A 15 -15.30 4.65 -15.18
CA SER A 15 -16.28 5.23 -14.26
C SER A 15 -15.90 6.65 -13.85
N VAL A 16 -16.84 7.58 -13.96
CA VAL A 16 -16.78 8.89 -13.29
C VAL A 16 -17.59 8.73 -12.01
N SER A 17 -16.93 8.43 -10.90
CA SER A 17 -17.59 8.36 -9.60
C SER A 17 -17.29 9.64 -8.83
N ASP A 18 -18.32 10.23 -8.23
CA ASP A 18 -18.18 11.38 -7.33
C ASP A 18 -17.56 10.96 -5.98
N TYR A 19 -17.50 9.66 -5.71
CA TYR A 19 -17.00 9.08 -4.47
C TYR A 19 -15.88 8.08 -4.72
N TYR A 20 -14.86 8.13 -3.87
CA TYR A 20 -13.71 7.24 -3.89
C TYR A 20 -13.57 6.56 -2.53
N ILE A 21 -13.09 5.31 -2.55
CA ILE A 21 -12.80 4.51 -1.37
C ILE A 21 -11.29 4.51 -1.20
N VAL A 22 -10.82 4.91 -0.02
CA VAL A 22 -9.40 4.84 0.36
C VAL A 22 -9.25 3.73 1.39
N ASP A 23 -8.31 2.81 1.15
CA ASP A 23 -7.99 1.74 2.09
C ASP A 23 -6.48 1.56 2.26
N SER A 24 -6.09 1.18 3.46
CA SER A 24 -4.70 0.90 3.83
C SER A 24 -4.54 -0.59 4.15
N MET A 25 -3.75 -1.30 3.34
CA MET A 25 -3.56 -2.75 3.45
C MET A 25 -2.12 -3.13 3.81
N PRO A 26 -1.91 -4.14 4.67
CA PRO A 26 -0.57 -4.65 4.95
C PRO A 26 -0.03 -5.46 3.76
N LEU A 27 1.19 -5.14 3.32
CA LEU A 27 1.96 -5.92 2.36
C LEU A 27 3.08 -6.67 3.10
N GLU A 28 2.76 -7.86 3.62
CA GLU A 28 3.73 -8.72 4.31
C GLU A 28 4.76 -9.29 3.32
N ILE A 29 6.04 -9.06 3.57
CA ILE A 29 7.14 -9.63 2.75
C ILE A 29 7.53 -11.01 3.26
N CYS A 30 7.57 -11.17 4.57
CA CYS A 30 7.82 -12.45 5.20
C CYS A 30 7.25 -12.48 6.62
N LYS A 31 7.06 -13.70 7.14
CA LYS A 31 6.65 -13.91 8.52
C LYS A 31 7.60 -13.21 9.48
N LEU A 32 7.06 -12.62 10.55
CA LEU A 32 7.80 -11.84 11.54
C LEU A 32 9.03 -12.58 12.09
N ILE A 33 8.93 -13.91 12.28
CA ILE A 33 10.04 -14.78 12.75
C ILE A 33 11.25 -14.77 11.80
N ARG A 34 11.03 -14.45 10.52
CA ARG A 34 12.06 -14.39 9.47
C ARG A 34 12.52 -12.95 9.16
N SER A 35 11.92 -11.92 9.76
CA SER A 35 12.24 -10.52 9.45
C SER A 35 13.72 -10.17 9.68
N CYS A 36 14.36 -10.76 10.71
CA CYS A 36 15.78 -10.53 10.99
C CYS A 36 16.69 -11.10 9.89
N ARG A 37 16.30 -12.24 9.28
CA ARG A 37 17.07 -12.96 8.27
C ARG A 37 16.76 -12.52 6.83
N SER A 38 15.70 -11.74 6.62
CA SER A 38 15.35 -11.25 5.29
C SER A 38 16.33 -10.18 4.83
N THR A 39 16.84 -10.33 3.61
CA THR A 39 17.64 -9.31 2.91
C THR A 39 16.82 -8.54 1.86
N VAL A 40 15.55 -8.93 1.69
CA VAL A 40 14.64 -8.37 0.69
C VAL A 40 14.38 -6.89 0.99
N CYS A 41 14.57 -6.05 -0.03
CA CYS A 41 14.36 -4.61 0.01
C CYS A 41 15.11 -3.85 1.13
N ARG A 42 16.17 -4.43 1.71
CA ARG A 42 16.92 -3.83 2.84
C ARG A 42 18.09 -2.93 2.45
N LYS A 43 18.28 -2.66 1.15
CA LYS A 43 19.46 -1.96 0.61
C LYS A 43 19.48 -0.47 0.97
N ASN A 44 18.32 0.17 1.01
CA ASN A 44 18.17 1.57 1.36
C ASN A 44 17.31 1.67 2.62
N TYR A 45 17.81 2.34 3.66
CA TYR A 45 17.15 2.45 4.95
C TYR A 45 15.76 3.08 4.84
N PHE A 46 15.62 4.15 4.05
CA PHE A 46 14.36 4.90 3.89
C PHE A 46 13.28 4.14 3.14
N THR A 47 13.65 3.14 2.34
CA THR A 47 12.70 2.28 1.62
C THR A 47 12.70 0.87 2.17
N SER A 48 13.38 0.63 3.30
CA SER A 48 13.50 -0.72 3.85
C SER A 48 12.17 -1.12 4.51
N PRO A 49 11.81 -2.42 4.45
CA PRO A 49 10.59 -2.86 5.08
C PRO A 49 10.72 -2.82 6.60
N ASP A 50 9.62 -2.46 7.25
CA ASP A 50 9.55 -2.32 8.70
C ASP A 50 8.39 -3.12 9.29
N LYS A 51 8.26 -3.12 10.61
CA LYS A 51 7.15 -3.73 11.32
C LYS A 51 5.99 -2.74 11.41
N GLY A 52 4.81 -3.21 11.01
CA GLY A 52 3.55 -2.48 11.19
C GLY A 52 2.55 -3.31 11.96
N PHE A 53 1.50 -2.65 12.45
CA PHE A 53 0.38 -3.28 13.12
C PHE A 53 -0.91 -3.04 12.33
N CYS A 54 -1.66 -4.10 12.07
CA CYS A 54 -2.99 -4.01 11.46
C CYS A 54 -4.06 -4.24 12.51
N ALA A 55 -4.74 -3.16 12.90
CA ALA A 55 -5.78 -3.18 13.93
C ALA A 55 -6.93 -4.15 13.58
N TRP A 56 -7.38 -4.15 12.32
CA TRP A 56 -8.43 -5.05 11.82
C TRP A 56 -8.10 -6.54 12.05
N GLN A 57 -6.84 -6.92 11.86
CA GLN A 57 -6.37 -8.30 12.00
C GLN A 57 -5.79 -8.59 13.39
N ASN A 58 -5.71 -7.57 14.25
CA ASN A 58 -5.01 -7.61 15.53
C ASN A 58 -3.63 -8.28 15.44
N SER A 59 -2.85 -7.95 14.42
CA SER A 59 -1.61 -8.66 14.09
C SER A 59 -0.47 -7.72 13.68
N VAL A 60 0.76 -8.12 14.01
CA VAL A 60 1.99 -7.43 13.60
C VAL A 60 2.54 -8.12 12.36
N TYR A 61 2.86 -7.34 11.33
CA TYR A 61 3.43 -7.81 10.08
C TYR A 61 4.78 -7.15 9.81
N TYR A 62 5.60 -7.77 8.96
CA TYR A 62 6.86 -7.21 8.50
C TYR A 62 6.80 -6.97 6.98
N GLY A 63 6.88 -5.70 6.58
CA GLY A 63 6.76 -5.33 5.17
C GLY A 63 6.43 -3.85 4.99
N TYR A 64 5.45 -3.59 4.12
CA TYR A 64 5.02 -2.25 3.72
C TYR A 64 3.53 -2.03 3.97
N LYS A 65 3.10 -0.78 3.97
CA LYS A 65 1.69 -0.41 3.96
C LYS A 65 1.33 0.10 2.57
N LEU A 66 0.34 -0.53 1.95
CA LEU A 66 -0.26 -0.10 0.70
C LEU A 66 -1.38 0.88 1.01
N HIS A 67 -1.36 2.03 0.36
CA HIS A 67 -2.46 3.00 0.34
C HIS A 67 -3.08 2.95 -1.04
N ALA A 68 -4.34 2.56 -1.14
CA ALA A 68 -5.00 2.36 -2.43
C ALA A 68 -6.28 3.18 -2.52
N VAL A 69 -6.52 3.73 -3.70
CA VAL A 69 -7.72 4.48 -4.04
C VAL A 69 -8.51 3.70 -5.08
N PHE A 70 -9.77 3.44 -4.75
CA PHE A 70 -10.71 2.71 -5.58
C PHE A 70 -11.95 3.55 -5.88
N THR A 71 -12.62 3.25 -6.99
CA THR A 71 -13.99 3.72 -7.22
C THR A 71 -14.98 2.90 -6.41
N THR A 72 -16.21 3.38 -6.30
CA THR A 72 -17.32 2.63 -5.69
C THR A 72 -17.60 1.30 -6.39
N ASP A 73 -17.23 1.18 -7.66
CA ASP A 73 -17.35 -0.04 -8.46
C ASP A 73 -16.16 -1.00 -8.24
N GLY A 74 -15.24 -0.66 -7.35
CA GLY A 74 -14.05 -1.47 -7.03
C GLY A 74 -12.93 -1.36 -8.06
N ILE A 75 -12.97 -0.36 -8.95
CA ILE A 75 -11.91 -0.15 -9.94
C ILE A 75 -10.74 0.57 -9.27
N PHE A 76 -9.55 -0.01 -9.41
CA PHE A 76 -8.33 0.56 -8.88
C PHE A 76 -7.86 1.76 -9.71
N ILE A 77 -7.68 2.90 -9.05
CA ILE A 77 -7.26 4.15 -9.70
C ILE A 77 -5.80 4.42 -9.44
N ASP A 78 -5.43 4.48 -8.16
CA ASP A 78 -4.10 4.89 -7.74
C ASP A 78 -3.67 4.18 -6.46
N PHE A 79 -2.36 4.16 -6.22
CA PHE A 79 -1.80 3.66 -4.98
C PHE A 79 -0.43 4.22 -4.66
N ASP A 80 -0.11 4.18 -3.37
CA ASP A 80 1.21 4.44 -2.84
C ASP A 80 1.65 3.32 -1.89
N VAL A 81 2.96 3.14 -1.76
CA VAL A 81 3.56 2.14 -0.88
C VAL A 81 4.51 2.82 0.08
N THR A 82 4.23 2.70 1.38
CA THR A 82 5.03 3.31 2.45
C THR A 82 5.62 2.24 3.36
N GLN A 83 6.65 2.60 4.14
CA GLN A 83 7.15 1.70 5.19
C GLN A 83 6.02 1.41 6.19
N ALA A 84 5.97 0.18 6.71
CA ALA A 84 4.88 -0.22 7.60
C ALA A 84 4.79 0.58 8.91
N SER A 85 5.87 1.27 9.31
CA SER A 85 5.93 2.16 10.47
C SER A 85 5.47 3.60 10.21
N VAL A 86 5.22 3.97 8.95
CA VAL A 86 4.64 5.28 8.61
C VAL A 86 3.18 5.28 9.05
N HIS A 87 2.83 6.30 9.84
CA HIS A 87 1.49 6.46 10.36
C HIS A 87 0.60 7.16 9.32
N ASP A 88 -0.68 6.82 9.30
CA ASP A 88 -1.65 7.29 8.28
C ASP A 88 -2.06 8.76 8.49
N ILE A 89 -1.46 9.46 9.45
CA ILE A 89 -1.70 10.87 9.80
C ILE A 89 -1.29 11.87 8.70
N HIS A 90 -0.69 11.42 7.61
CA HIS A 90 -0.24 12.26 6.51
C HIS A 90 -0.98 12.02 5.20
N TYR A 91 -2.10 11.28 5.21
CA TYR A 91 -2.92 11.00 4.03
C TYR A 91 -4.39 11.37 4.23
#